data_AF-A0A3D2JVS1-F1
#
_entry.id   AF-A0A3D2JVS1-F1
#
_cell.length_a   1.000
_cell.length_b   1.000
_cell.length_c   1.000
_cell.angle_alpha   90.00
_cell.angle_beta   90.00
_cell.angle_gamma   90.00
#
_symmetry.space_group_name_H-M   'P 1'
#
loop_
_entity.id
_entity.type
_entity.pdbx_description
1 polymer ?
#
loop_
_entity_poly.entity_id
_entity_poly.type
_entity_poly.pdbx_seq_one_letter_code
_entity_poly.pdbx_strand_id
1 'polypeptide(L)'
;HSGEFAVEPPANAYWTEEQSRQAYEDLVYLIDPGRPDSSRFLHKPLHPNAGGDLMHNGGRRWFSKDDPERRALEDWVTGNSSGSQCPPALQFDYPPRS
;
A
#
# COMPACT_ATOMS: atom_id res chain seq x y z
N HIS A 1 -4.49 7.64 19.37
CA HIS A 1 -4.03 8.55 18.32
C HIS A 1 -4.96 8.40 17.13
N SER A 2 -5.71 9.43 16.79
CA SER A 2 -6.51 9.47 15.56
C SER A 2 -5.57 9.22 14.38
N GLY A 3 -5.92 8.26 13.52
CA GLY A 3 -5.18 7.98 12.29
C GLY A 3 -5.31 9.17 11.35
N GLU A 4 -4.37 10.08 11.42
CA GLU A 4 -4.27 11.17 10.45
C GLU A 4 -3.84 10.56 9.13
N PHE A 5 -4.73 10.62 8.14
CA PHE A 5 -4.41 10.24 6.78
C PHE A 5 -3.51 11.32 6.18
N ALA A 6 -2.61 10.93 5.27
CA ALA A 6 -1.78 11.89 4.52
C ALA A 6 -2.63 12.98 3.84
N VAL A 7 -3.75 12.56 3.26
CA VAL A 7 -4.80 13.42 2.71
C VAL A 7 -6.14 12.89 3.19
N GLU A 8 -7.06 13.78 3.55
CA GLU A 8 -8.40 13.38 3.99
C GLU A 8 -9.12 12.62 2.85
N PRO A 9 -9.67 11.42 3.11
CA PRO A 9 -10.36 10.66 2.09
C PRO A 9 -11.56 11.43 1.51
N PRO A 10 -11.71 11.49 0.19
CA PRO A 10 -12.83 12.19 -0.43
C PRO A 10 -14.16 11.48 -0.11
N ALA A 11 -15.24 12.25 0.05
CA ALA A 11 -16.55 11.73 0.48
C ALA A 11 -17.14 10.66 -0.45
N ASN A 12 -16.78 10.68 -1.74
CA ASN A 12 -17.21 9.71 -2.74
C ASN A 12 -16.22 8.55 -2.95
N ALA A 13 -15.13 8.50 -2.17
CA ALA A 13 -14.01 7.55 -2.29
C ALA A 13 -13.24 7.62 -3.64
N TYR A 14 -13.49 8.62 -4.48
CA TYR A 14 -12.75 8.86 -5.72
C TYR A 14 -11.75 9.98 -5.51
N TRP A 15 -10.47 9.66 -5.67
CA TRP A 15 -9.36 10.57 -5.54
C TRP A 15 -9.11 11.29 -6.85
N THR A 16 -8.90 12.61 -6.82
CA THR A 16 -8.36 13.32 -7.99
C THR A 16 -6.89 12.96 -8.20
N GLU A 17 -6.35 13.29 -9.37
CA GLU A 17 -4.92 13.12 -9.65
C GLU A 17 -4.08 13.93 -8.66
N GLU A 18 -4.48 15.16 -8.35
CA GLU A 18 -3.79 16.04 -7.41
C GLU A 18 -3.79 15.45 -5.99
N GLN A 19 -4.94 14.96 -5.52
CA GLN A 19 -5.03 14.33 -4.19
C GLN A 19 -4.20 13.05 -4.12
N SER A 20 -4.18 12.26 -5.20
CA SER A 20 -3.37 11.05 -5.28
C SER A 20 -1.87 11.36 -5.28
N ARG A 21 -1.46 12.43 -5.98
CA ARG A 21 -0.07 12.92 -5.99
C ARG A 21 0.38 13.39 -4.61
N GLN A 22 -0.44 14.21 -3.95
CA GLN A 22 -0.14 14.69 -2.60
C GLN A 22 0.00 13.52 -1.61
N ALA A 23 -0.96 12.58 -1.62
CA ALA A 23 -0.88 11.39 -0.77
C ALA A 23 0.37 10.55 -1.04
N TYR A 24 0.80 10.44 -2.30
CA TYR A 24 2.05 9.77 -2.65
C TYR A 24 3.27 10.49 -2.07
N GLU A 25 3.37 11.81 -2.26
CA GLU A 25 4.48 12.64 -1.76
C GLU A 25 4.60 12.55 -0.23
N ASP A 26 3.48 12.55 0.48
CA ASP A 26 3.45 12.44 1.94
C ASP A 26 3.81 11.05 2.46
N LEU A 27 3.62 10.00 1.66
CA LEU A 27 3.83 8.61 2.08
C LEU A 27 5.11 7.99 1.52
N VAL A 28 5.75 8.61 0.52
CA VAL A 28 6.91 8.02 -0.19
C VAL A 28 8.08 7.71 0.74
N TYR A 29 8.23 8.46 1.85
CA TYR A 29 9.26 8.20 2.87
C TYR A 29 9.08 6.86 3.62
N LEU A 30 7.94 6.17 3.46
CA LEU A 30 7.70 4.83 3.99
C LEU A 30 8.27 3.73 3.09
N ILE A 31 8.77 4.09 1.90
CA ILE A 31 9.33 3.19 0.91
C ILE A 31 10.85 3.29 0.95
N ASP A 32 11.48 2.12 0.96
CA ASP A 32 12.92 1.96 0.88
C ASP A 32 13.26 1.28 -0.46
N PRO A 33 13.63 2.06 -1.49
CA PRO A 33 13.82 1.54 -2.85
C PRO A 33 14.82 0.38 -2.90
N GLY A 34 14.44 -0.71 -3.56
CA GLY A 34 15.24 -1.94 -3.66
C GLY A 34 15.30 -2.78 -2.38
N ARG A 35 14.65 -2.33 -1.28
CA ARG A 35 14.65 -3.01 0.03
C ARG A 35 13.20 -3.21 0.53
N PRO A 36 12.44 -4.14 -0.09
CA PRO A 36 11.04 -4.36 0.27
C PRO A 36 10.86 -4.72 1.75
N ASP A 37 11.74 -5.58 2.30
CA ASP A 37 11.72 -5.99 3.71
C ASP A 37 11.97 -4.83 4.70
N SER A 38 12.62 -3.74 4.27
CA SER A 38 12.84 -2.53 5.09
C SER A 38 11.74 -1.47 4.90
N SER A 39 10.88 -1.64 3.89
CA SER A 39 9.83 -0.68 3.55
C SER A 39 8.63 -0.83 4.48
N ARG A 40 8.38 0.16 5.35
CA ARG A 40 7.20 0.18 6.25
C ARG A 40 5.89 0.10 5.47
N PHE A 41 5.87 0.62 4.24
CA PHE A 41 4.75 0.53 3.31
C PHE A 41 4.21 -0.90 3.12
N LEU A 42 5.08 -1.92 3.11
CA LEU A 42 4.70 -3.33 2.90
C LEU A 42 4.40 -4.09 4.20
N HIS A 43 4.84 -3.58 5.36
CA HIS A 43 4.80 -4.29 6.65
C HIS A 43 3.68 -3.82 7.57
N LYS A 44 3.40 -2.51 7.56
CA LYS A 44 2.38 -1.92 8.44
C LYS A 44 0.98 -2.47 8.13
N PRO A 45 0.54 -2.59 6.86
CA PRO A 45 -0.77 -3.12 6.53
C PRO A 45 -0.84 -4.66 6.52
N LEU A 46 0.29 -5.37 6.63
CA LEU A 46 0.36 -6.84 6.65
C LEU A 46 -0.06 -7.38 8.03
N HIS A 47 -0.78 -8.49 8.04
CA HIS A 47 -1.21 -9.17 9.27
C HIS A 47 0.00 -9.71 10.06
N PRO A 48 0.03 -9.63 11.41
CA PRO A 48 1.16 -10.10 12.21
C PRO A 48 1.53 -11.57 11.99
N ASN A 49 0.53 -12.45 11.83
CA ASN A 49 0.77 -13.88 11.55
C ASN A 49 1.49 -14.14 10.21
N ALA A 50 1.53 -13.15 9.31
CA ALA A 50 2.26 -13.22 8.05
C ALA A 50 3.61 -12.46 8.10
N GLY A 51 4.04 -12.03 9.28
CA GLY A 51 5.28 -11.25 9.48
C GLY A 51 5.10 -9.74 9.38
N GLY A 52 3.86 -9.24 9.45
CA GLY A 52 3.59 -7.80 9.58
C GLY A 52 3.82 -7.27 11.01
N ASP A 53 3.77 -5.96 11.16
CA ASP A 53 4.03 -5.31 12.46
C ASP A 53 2.85 -5.44 13.43
N LEU A 54 3.12 -5.65 14.73
CA LEU A 54 2.09 -5.70 15.77
C LEU A 54 1.29 -4.39 15.89
N MET A 55 1.95 -3.24 15.69
CA MET A 55 1.33 -1.92 15.77
C MET A 55 1.14 -1.29 14.39
N HIS A 56 -0.12 -1.09 14.03
CA HIS A 56 -0.56 -0.30 12.88
C HIS A 56 -1.82 0.49 13.28
N ASN A 57 -1.85 1.79 12.98
CA ASN A 57 -2.96 2.67 13.34
C ASN A 57 -4.16 2.56 12.37
N GLY A 58 -4.10 1.64 11.39
CA GLY A 58 -5.15 1.36 10.41
C GLY A 58 -5.50 -0.13 10.33
N GLY A 59 -6.41 -0.48 9.42
CA GLY A 59 -6.82 -1.87 9.19
C GLY A 59 -5.70 -2.72 8.57
N ARG A 60 -5.85 -4.05 8.66
CA ARG A 60 -4.98 -4.99 7.94
C ARG A 60 -5.48 -5.15 6.51
N ARG A 61 -4.59 -4.95 5.55
CA ARG A 61 -4.87 -5.05 4.11
C ARG A 61 -4.53 -6.43 3.56
N TRP A 62 -3.41 -7.00 3.99
CA TRP A 62 -2.90 -8.28 3.51
C TRP A 62 -2.81 -9.27 4.67
N PHE A 63 -3.19 -10.52 4.42
CA PHE A 63 -3.14 -11.62 5.39
C PHE A 63 -2.05 -12.63 5.06
N SER A 64 -1.42 -12.51 3.89
CA SER A 64 -0.28 -13.30 3.45
C SER A 64 0.75 -12.43 2.74
N LYS A 65 2.02 -12.85 2.75
CA LYS A 65 3.04 -12.25 1.88
C LYS A 65 2.78 -12.50 0.40
N ASP A 66 2.02 -13.56 0.09
CA ASP A 66 1.67 -13.98 -1.27
C ASP A 66 0.42 -13.28 -1.82
N ASP A 67 -0.22 -12.42 -1.02
CA ASP A 67 -1.36 -11.61 -1.48
C ASP A 67 -0.98 -10.92 -2.81
N PRO A 68 -1.75 -11.13 -3.90
CA PRO A 68 -1.39 -10.64 -5.22
C PRO A 68 -1.15 -9.12 -5.27
N GLU A 69 -1.93 -8.34 -4.51
CA GLU A 69 -1.73 -6.89 -4.35
C GLU A 69 -0.38 -6.56 -3.75
N ARG A 70 -0.03 -7.26 -2.66
CA ARG A 70 1.23 -7.03 -1.96
C ARG A 70 2.42 -7.37 -2.84
N ARG A 71 2.38 -8.48 -3.57
CA ARG A 71 3.47 -8.91 -4.47
C ARG A 71 3.70 -7.94 -5.61
N ALA A 72 2.63 -7.41 -6.22
CA ALA A 72 2.76 -6.39 -7.25
C ALA A 72 3.44 -5.11 -6.73
N LEU A 73 3.10 -4.69 -5.50
CA LEU A 73 3.75 -3.53 -4.86
C LEU A 73 5.19 -3.83 -4.41
N GLU A 74 5.47 -5.06 -3.99
CA GLU A 74 6.83 -5.52 -3.66
C GLU A 74 7.75 -5.54 -4.90
N ASP A 75 7.24 -6.00 -6.04
CA ASP A 75 7.96 -5.93 -7.32
C ASP A 75 8.25 -4.48 -7.73
N TRP A 76 7.31 -3.58 -7.49
CA TRP A 76 7.51 -2.15 -7.73
C TRP A 76 8.56 -1.55 -6.79
N VAL A 77 8.51 -1.83 -5.49
CA VAL A 77 9.53 -1.36 -4.52
C VAL A 77 10.92 -1.93 -4.84
N THR A 78 10.98 -3.17 -5.31
CA THR A 78 12.23 -3.83 -5.71
C THR A 78 12.82 -3.22 -6.99
N GLY A 79 12.00 -2.53 -7.79
CA GLY A 79 12.38 -2.00 -9.10
C GLY A 79 12.21 -2.98 -10.25
N ASN A 80 11.57 -4.13 -10.02
CA ASN A 80 11.27 -5.14 -11.05
C ASN A 80 10.12 -4.67 -11.96
N SER A 81 9.15 -3.92 -11.41
CA SER A 81 8.08 -3.29 -12.20
C SER A 81 8.57 -1.95 -12.79
N SER A 82 9.21 -2.03 -13.95
CA SER A 82 9.70 -0.88 -14.71
C SER A 82 9.03 -0.78 -16.08
N GLY A 83 9.06 0.41 -16.69
CA GLY A 83 8.52 0.67 -18.03
C GLY A 83 7.39 1.69 -18.06
N SER A 84 6.82 1.91 -19.24
CA SER A 84 5.75 2.88 -19.51
C SER A 84 4.36 2.24 -19.62
N GLN A 85 4.25 0.95 -19.30
CA GLN A 85 3.00 0.21 -19.35
C GLN A 85 2.56 -0.12 -17.92
N CYS A 86 1.46 0.46 -17.50
CA CYS A 86 0.78 -0.01 -16.30
C CYS A 86 0.14 -1.37 -16.64
N PRO A 87 0.30 -2.41 -15.80
CA PRO A 87 -0.57 -3.57 -15.89
C PRO A 87 -2.03 -3.09 -15.73
N PRO A 88 -3.02 -3.88 -16.21
CA PRO A 88 -4.41 -3.62 -15.90
C PRO A 88 -4.54 -3.32 -14.40
N ALA A 89 -5.28 -2.26 -14.05
CA ALA A 89 -5.50 -1.89 -12.66
C ALA A 89 -5.81 -3.15 -11.88
N LEU A 90 -5.06 -3.40 -10.81
CA LEU A 90 -5.18 -4.64 -10.08
C LEU A 90 -6.61 -4.71 -9.50
N GLN A 91 -7.50 -5.41 -10.22
CA GLN A 91 -8.86 -5.66 -9.78
C GLN A 91 -8.76 -6.83 -8.82
N PHE A 92 -8.47 -6.54 -7.56
CA PHE A 92 -8.66 -7.54 -6.54
C PHE A 92 -10.15 -7.57 -6.22
N ASP A 93 -10.78 -8.67 -6.62
CA ASP A 93 -11.88 -9.18 -5.82
C ASP A 93 -11.27 -9.42 -4.44
N TYR A 94 -11.29 -8.41 -3.56
CA TYR A 94 -11.14 -8.43 -2.11
C TYR A 94 -10.54 -7.12 -1.55
N PRO A 95 -10.90 -6.71 -0.32
CA PRO A 95 -11.72 -7.48 0.60
C PRO A 95 -13.21 -7.34 0.28
N PRO A 96 -14.07 -8.32 0.62
CA PRO A 96 -15.42 -7.97 1.02
C PRO A 96 -15.25 -6.92 2.12
N ARG A 97 -15.80 -5.73 1.90
CA ARG A 97 -15.92 -4.75 2.98
C ARG A 97 -16.77 -5.42 4.07
N SER A 98 -16.16 -5.80 5.18
CA SER A 98 -16.82 -6.09 6.46
C SER A 98 -16.36 -5.05 7.46
#